data_AF-A0A349BWM5-F1
#
_entry.id   AF-A0A349BWM5-F1
#
_cell.length_a   1.000
_cell.length_b   1.000
_cell.length_c   1.000
_cell.angle_alpha   90.00
_cell.angle_beta   90.00
_cell.angle_gamma   90.00
#
_symmetry.space_group_name_H-M   'P 1'
#
loop_
_entity.id
_entity.type
_entity.pdbx_description
1 polymer ?
#
loop_
_entity_poly.entity_id
_entity_poly.type
_entity_poly.pdbx_seq_one_letter_code
_entity_poly.pdbx_strand_id
1 'polypeptide(L)'
;LYDSYAALLLYKGIEREVTVPDTVEGRPVTILGDGRNCFLQYDMDLEKEIFGAYDTEAYNQAIADGKSAEEALDAAYANCPYGRETYQKKRELGVGKPQVLHLPDTVTAIRRRAFSGLYQPSRFTVPASVTEIEEGAFREYNGTAIEVEDGSASFRSVCGLLYTADGTTLLAVPSNLNQDGAGGLEEILTTEPAGRPGGTEGETGAAAVRYRLCIPEGTARIGAEAAVFLWSNDSAGYVLECPSSLREIGKKAFYNADLTEVLLNDGLTSIGASAFERTDLTGLVLPDSLAQIDRYAFNGILGLDRLQLPASLRELPRSCFGLREPDDENQVQGRCAEVVLGAKIEQMDEGAFYNLPLDNYGISKRNHQFTVTDGILLSADGTRLLSCPSGRTGAVTVPEGVTELTHGSFFHCDAVTDVYLPDSVININPQAFKRNKSEYGITLHCKPGSYAREAAERMGIDYAD
;
A
#
# COMPACT_ATOMS: atom_id res chain seq x y z
N LEU A 1 -26.85 -7.23 34.58
CA LEU A 1 -27.61 -7.00 33.32
C LEU A 1 -26.57 -6.95 32.21
N TYR A 2 -26.21 -7.99 31.49
CA TYR A 2 -26.61 -9.40 31.39
C TYR A 2 -25.40 -10.16 30.82
N ASP A 3 -25.34 -11.46 31.06
CA ASP A 3 -24.33 -12.42 30.58
C ASP A 3 -23.85 -12.19 29.14
N SER A 4 -22.54 -12.09 28.95
CA SER A 4 -21.90 -12.33 27.66
C SER A 4 -20.53 -12.95 27.89
N TYR A 5 -20.50 -14.28 27.90
CA TYR A 5 -19.29 -15.08 27.71
C TYR A 5 -18.72 -14.74 26.32
N ALA A 6 -17.61 -14.02 26.27
CA ALA A 6 -16.87 -13.78 25.04
C ALA A 6 -15.38 -13.91 25.37
N ALA A 7 -14.72 -14.88 24.75
CA ALA A 7 -13.31 -15.14 24.98
C ALA A 7 -12.49 -14.00 24.37
N LEU A 8 -11.86 -13.18 25.21
CA LEU A 8 -10.63 -12.48 24.84
C LEU A 8 -9.53 -13.54 24.74
N LEU A 9 -8.90 -13.67 23.58
CA LEU A 9 -7.59 -14.31 23.49
C LEU A 9 -6.57 -13.35 24.11
N LEU A 10 -6.20 -13.61 25.36
CA LEU A 10 -5.18 -12.87 26.09
C LEU A 10 -3.80 -13.43 25.78
N TYR A 11 -2.94 -12.53 25.35
CA TYR A 11 -1.53 -12.68 25.05
C TYR A 11 -0.64 -12.63 26.28
N LYS A 12 0.45 -13.40 26.22
CA LYS A 12 1.82 -13.03 26.63
C LYS A 12 2.76 -14.15 26.20
N GLY A 13 3.89 -13.80 25.60
CA GLY A 13 4.91 -14.70 25.05
C GLY A 13 5.41 -15.78 26.01
N ILE A 14 4.62 -16.84 26.12
CA ILE A 14 4.97 -18.10 26.77
C ILE A 14 4.61 -19.16 25.74
N GLU A 15 5.62 -19.92 25.33
CA GLU A 15 5.45 -21.15 24.56
C GLU A 15 4.47 -22.11 25.24
N ARG A 16 3.20 -22.11 24.83
CA ARG A 16 2.26 -23.19 25.14
C ARG A 16 1.24 -23.32 24.03
N GLU A 17 0.71 -24.52 23.89
CA GLU A 17 -0.56 -24.80 23.23
C GLU A 17 -1.63 -23.86 23.80
N VAL A 18 -2.22 -23.02 22.94
CA VAL A 18 -3.28 -22.08 23.33
C VAL A 18 -4.60 -22.73 22.92
N THR A 19 -5.36 -23.19 23.91
CA THR A 19 -6.71 -23.72 23.70
C THR A 19 -7.72 -22.65 24.12
N VAL A 20 -8.63 -22.28 23.22
CA VAL A 20 -9.82 -21.52 23.61
C VAL A 20 -10.73 -22.50 24.35
N PRO A 21 -11.05 -22.28 25.63
CA PRO A 21 -11.83 -23.24 26.40
C PRO A 21 -13.25 -23.33 25.84
N ASP A 22 -13.76 -24.56 25.74
CA ASP A 22 -15.17 -24.79 25.52
C ASP A 22 -16.02 -24.14 26.62
N THR A 23 -17.19 -23.65 26.24
CA THR A 23 -18.16 -23.25 27.27
C THR A 23 -18.66 -24.50 27.98
N VAL A 24 -18.81 -24.40 29.30
CA VAL A 24 -19.24 -25.51 30.19
C VAL A 24 -20.61 -26.10 29.78
N GLU A 25 -21.37 -25.41 28.92
CA GLU A 25 -22.71 -25.82 28.47
C GLU A 25 -22.84 -26.00 26.94
N GLY A 26 -21.74 -25.98 26.17
CA GLY A 26 -21.80 -26.11 24.70
C GLY A 26 -22.48 -24.93 23.99
N ARG A 27 -22.54 -23.76 24.64
CA ARG A 27 -23.04 -22.51 24.06
C ARG A 27 -22.06 -21.99 23.00
N PRO A 28 -22.57 -21.34 21.94
CA PRO A 28 -21.74 -20.71 20.92
C PRO A 28 -20.73 -19.71 21.51
N VAL A 29 -19.48 -19.79 21.06
CA VAL A 29 -18.40 -18.86 21.38
C VAL A 29 -18.22 -17.88 20.21
N THR A 30 -18.03 -16.61 20.53
CA THR A 30 -17.61 -15.58 19.58
C THR A 30 -16.22 -15.09 19.99
N ILE A 31 -15.30 -15.04 19.03
CA ILE A 31 -13.97 -14.48 19.24
C ILE A 31 -14.02 -12.99 18.91
N LEU A 32 -13.79 -12.15 19.92
CA LEU A 32 -13.79 -10.70 19.75
C LEU A 32 -12.40 -10.21 19.30
N GLY A 33 -12.38 -9.20 18.43
CA GLY A 33 -11.21 -8.34 18.24
C GLY A 33 -11.51 -6.94 18.75
N ASP A 34 -10.54 -6.30 19.40
CA ASP A 34 -10.72 -5.00 20.05
C ASP A 34 -10.41 -3.80 19.14
N GLY A 35 -10.19 -4.04 17.85
CA GLY A 35 -9.87 -3.01 16.87
C GLY A 35 -8.49 -2.35 17.05
N ARG A 36 -7.76 -2.68 18.12
CA ARG A 36 -6.41 -2.21 18.45
C ARG A 36 -5.55 -3.42 18.78
N ASN A 37 -5.14 -4.18 17.76
CA ASN A 37 -4.18 -5.27 17.86
C ASN A 37 -4.43 -6.13 19.12
N CYS A 38 -5.18 -7.23 19.00
CA CYS A 38 -5.19 -8.29 20.01
C CYS A 38 -3.81 -8.98 20.02
N PHE A 39 -2.83 -8.20 20.44
CA PHE A 39 -1.45 -8.44 20.81
C PHE A 39 -0.52 -9.15 19.79
N LEU A 40 0.45 -8.39 19.29
CA LEU A 40 1.87 -8.73 19.06
C LEU A 40 2.49 -7.46 18.43
N GLN A 41 2.73 -6.42 19.25
CA GLN A 41 3.83 -5.53 18.90
C GLN A 41 5.08 -6.35 19.23
N TYR A 42 5.57 -7.06 18.21
CA TYR A 42 6.97 -7.42 18.13
C TYR A 42 7.73 -6.15 18.51
N ASP A 43 8.55 -6.25 19.55
CA ASP A 43 9.44 -5.17 19.93
C ASP A 43 10.50 -5.10 18.83
N MET A 44 10.16 -4.43 17.73
CA MET A 44 11.05 -4.19 16.58
C MET A 44 12.34 -3.49 17.03
N ASP A 45 12.29 -2.79 18.17
CA ASP A 45 13.47 -2.19 18.78
C ASP A 45 14.35 -3.26 19.44
N LEU A 46 13.75 -4.30 20.06
CA LEU A 46 14.46 -5.47 20.57
C LEU A 46 15.02 -6.36 19.44
N GLU A 47 14.31 -6.55 18.32
CA GLU A 47 14.85 -7.27 17.16
C GLU A 47 15.99 -6.49 16.48
N LYS A 48 15.88 -5.16 16.36
CA LYS A 48 16.99 -4.33 15.87
C LYS A 48 18.19 -4.35 16.82
N GLU A 49 17.98 -4.40 18.13
CA GLU A 49 19.06 -4.59 19.11
C GLU A 49 19.68 -5.99 19.07
N ILE A 50 18.89 -7.05 18.82
CA ILE A 50 19.35 -8.46 18.82
C ILE A 50 20.02 -8.87 17.50
N PHE A 51 19.52 -8.41 16.35
CA PHE A 51 20.09 -8.70 15.03
C PHE A 51 21.21 -7.73 14.64
N GLY A 52 21.33 -6.58 15.32
CA GLY A 52 22.42 -5.62 15.10
C GLY A 52 23.72 -5.94 15.85
N ALA A 53 23.75 -6.91 16.75
CA ALA A 53 24.88 -7.14 17.66
C ALA A 53 25.20 -8.63 17.88
N TYR A 54 25.43 -9.39 16.81
CA TYR A 54 26.14 -10.67 16.92
C TYR A 54 27.52 -10.58 16.28
N ASP A 55 28.48 -11.33 16.81
CA ASP A 55 29.85 -11.35 16.32
C ASP A 55 29.90 -12.09 14.97
N THR A 56 29.77 -11.33 13.88
CA THR A 56 29.74 -11.86 12.50
C THR A 56 31.04 -12.58 12.14
N GLU A 57 32.16 -12.18 12.75
CA GLU A 57 33.46 -12.82 12.55
C GLU A 57 33.47 -14.21 13.20
N ALA A 58 32.96 -14.33 14.42
CA ALA A 58 32.78 -15.62 15.09
C ALA A 58 31.75 -16.52 14.39
N TYR A 59 30.67 -15.95 13.82
CA TYR A 59 29.71 -16.69 13.00
C TYR A 59 30.39 -17.30 11.77
N ASN A 60 31.04 -16.45 10.96
CA ASN A 60 31.67 -16.87 9.71
C ASN A 60 32.81 -17.85 9.97
N GLN A 61 33.58 -17.68 11.05
CA GLN A 61 34.63 -18.62 11.43
C GLN A 61 34.05 -19.98 11.84
N ALA A 62 32.95 -20.01 12.59
CA ALA A 62 32.29 -21.25 12.96
C ALA A 62 31.73 -22.02 11.74
N ILE A 63 31.14 -21.31 10.77
CA ILE A 63 30.75 -21.91 9.49
C ILE A 63 31.96 -22.44 8.73
N ALA A 64 33.06 -21.68 8.68
CA ALA A 64 34.31 -22.10 8.03
C ALA A 64 34.93 -23.34 8.71
N ASP A 65 34.73 -23.49 10.02
CA ASP A 65 35.14 -24.66 10.80
C ASP A 65 34.21 -25.88 10.63
N GLY A 66 33.20 -25.78 9.75
CA GLY A 66 32.28 -26.87 9.41
C GLY A 66 31.14 -27.08 10.41
N LYS A 67 30.87 -26.09 11.28
CA LYS A 67 29.75 -26.14 12.22
C LYS A 67 28.44 -25.84 11.52
N SER A 68 27.35 -26.36 12.07
CA SER A 68 26.00 -26.01 11.61
C SER A 68 25.72 -24.52 11.80
N ALA A 69 24.76 -23.98 11.04
CA ALA A 69 24.33 -22.59 11.20
C ALA A 69 23.92 -22.26 12.64
N GLU A 70 23.34 -23.24 13.35
CA GLU A 70 22.94 -23.14 14.75
C GLU A 70 24.14 -23.04 15.69
N GLU A 71 25.15 -23.90 15.52
CA GLU A 71 26.40 -23.85 16.30
C GLU A 71 27.25 -22.59 16.01
N ALA A 72 27.12 -22.05 14.80
CA ALA A 72 27.76 -20.79 14.42
C ALA A 72 27.09 -19.57 15.04
N LEU A 73 25.75 -19.56 15.13
CA LEU A 73 24.99 -18.56 15.88
C LEU A 73 25.32 -18.62 17.37
N ASP A 74 25.42 -19.82 17.95
CA ASP A 74 25.84 -20.02 19.34
C ASP A 74 27.22 -19.39 19.62
N ALA A 75 28.17 -19.58 18.70
CA ALA A 75 29.51 -19.00 18.79
C ALA A 75 29.48 -17.47 18.68
N ALA A 76 28.65 -16.94 17.77
CA ALA A 76 28.52 -15.50 17.52
C ALA A 76 27.87 -14.74 18.68
N TYR A 77 26.91 -15.36 19.37
CA TYR A 77 26.23 -14.76 20.52
C TYR A 77 26.96 -15.01 21.85
N ALA A 78 27.89 -15.96 21.92
CA ALA A 78 28.68 -16.22 23.13
C ALA A 78 29.54 -15.03 23.57
N ASN A 79 29.91 -14.15 22.64
CA ASN A 79 30.75 -12.97 22.87
C ASN A 79 29.95 -11.68 23.13
N CYS A 80 28.61 -11.70 23.03
CA CYS A 80 27.79 -10.50 23.16
C CYS A 80 27.25 -10.30 24.60
N PRO A 81 27.53 -9.16 25.28
CA PRO A 81 27.10 -8.91 26.66
C PRO A 81 25.58 -8.90 26.88
N TYR A 82 24.80 -8.51 25.86
CA TYR A 82 23.33 -8.44 25.90
C TYR A 82 22.64 -9.60 25.17
N GLY A 83 23.38 -10.35 24.34
CA GLY A 83 22.84 -11.41 23.48
C GLY A 83 22.66 -12.75 24.20
N ARG A 84 23.53 -13.09 25.16
CA ARG A 84 23.59 -14.45 25.72
C ARG A 84 22.36 -14.85 26.54
N GLU A 85 21.87 -14.00 27.45
CA GLU A 85 20.66 -14.28 28.26
C GLU A 85 19.38 -14.24 27.42
N THR A 86 19.30 -13.34 26.44
CA THR A 86 18.13 -13.18 25.57
C THR A 86 18.04 -14.31 24.54
N TYR A 87 19.17 -14.72 23.96
CA TYR A 87 19.27 -15.88 23.06
C TYR A 87 19.07 -17.20 23.81
N GLN A 88 19.62 -17.37 25.02
CA GLN A 88 19.33 -18.52 25.87
C GLN A 88 17.86 -18.56 26.30
N LYS A 89 17.24 -17.43 26.65
CA LYS A 89 15.77 -17.35 26.86
C LYS A 89 15.00 -17.69 25.60
N LYS A 90 15.41 -17.25 24.42
CA LYS A 90 14.77 -17.58 23.12
C LYS A 90 14.85 -19.08 22.80
N ARG A 91 15.92 -19.75 23.25
CA ARG A 91 16.15 -21.21 23.14
C ARG A 91 15.41 -22.01 24.21
N GLU A 92 15.33 -21.50 25.44
CA GLU A 92 14.54 -22.06 26.55
C GLU A 92 13.02 -21.87 26.34
N LEU A 93 12.65 -20.78 25.67
CA LEU A 93 11.34 -20.46 25.11
C LEU A 93 11.21 -20.95 23.65
N GLY A 94 11.95 -22.00 23.27
CA GLY A 94 11.79 -22.83 22.07
C GLY A 94 11.14 -22.17 20.83
N VAL A 95 11.81 -21.14 20.31
CA VAL A 95 11.63 -20.75 18.90
C VAL A 95 11.90 -21.98 18.02
N GLY A 96 10.84 -22.50 17.40
CA GLY A 96 10.88 -23.70 16.54
C GLY A 96 9.91 -24.83 16.93
N LYS A 97 9.19 -24.75 18.06
CA LYS A 97 8.06 -25.65 18.31
C LYS A 97 6.77 -25.08 17.69
N PRO A 98 5.95 -25.89 17.00
CA PRO A 98 4.67 -25.42 16.49
C PRO A 98 3.81 -24.98 17.66
N GLN A 99 3.52 -23.68 17.75
CA GLN A 99 2.46 -23.20 18.62
C GLN A 99 1.16 -23.58 17.96
N VAL A 100 0.35 -24.40 18.60
CA VAL A 100 -0.96 -24.80 18.07
C VAL A 100 -2.03 -23.96 18.76
N LEU A 101 -2.83 -23.27 17.96
CA LEU A 101 -4.05 -22.61 18.40
C LEU A 101 -5.22 -23.55 18.10
N HIS A 102 -5.84 -24.09 19.16
CA HIS A 102 -7.03 -24.90 19.03
C HIS A 102 -8.26 -24.03 19.27
N LEU A 103 -9.08 -23.86 18.22
CA LEU A 103 -10.42 -23.30 18.33
C LEU A 103 -11.42 -24.44 18.51
N PRO A 104 -12.29 -24.40 19.54
CA PRO A 104 -13.29 -25.44 19.71
C PRO A 104 -14.42 -25.32 18.69
N ASP A 105 -15.12 -26.43 18.44
CA ASP A 105 -16.30 -26.51 17.55
C ASP A 105 -17.49 -25.67 18.06
N THR A 106 -17.40 -25.12 19.26
CA THR A 106 -18.36 -24.15 19.78
C THR A 106 -18.16 -22.74 19.21
N VAL A 107 -17.03 -22.44 18.56
CA VAL A 107 -16.78 -21.12 17.94
C VAL A 107 -17.65 -20.95 16.71
N THR A 108 -18.46 -19.90 16.69
CA THR A 108 -19.41 -19.61 15.59
C THR A 108 -19.11 -18.35 14.82
N ALA A 109 -18.31 -17.43 15.39
CA ALA A 109 -17.97 -16.16 14.77
C ALA A 109 -16.58 -15.67 15.17
N ILE A 110 -15.86 -15.09 14.20
CA ILE A 110 -14.57 -14.43 14.34
C ILE A 110 -14.75 -12.96 13.98
N ARG A 111 -14.61 -12.07 14.98
CA ARG A 111 -14.86 -10.63 14.81
C ARG A 111 -13.66 -9.90 14.20
N ARG A 112 -13.89 -8.65 13.84
CA ARG A 112 -12.95 -7.76 13.18
C ARG A 112 -11.61 -7.74 13.92
N ARG A 113 -10.53 -8.04 13.20
CA ARG A 113 -9.14 -8.03 13.70
C ARG A 113 -8.85 -8.99 14.87
N ALA A 114 -9.67 -10.03 15.06
CA ALA A 114 -9.47 -11.02 16.12
C ALA A 114 -8.08 -11.69 16.10
N PHE A 115 -7.52 -11.91 14.91
CA PHE A 115 -6.20 -12.52 14.67
C PHE A 115 -5.28 -11.57 13.90
N SER A 116 -5.47 -10.26 14.05
CA SER A 116 -4.62 -9.31 13.33
C SER A 116 -3.20 -9.31 13.89
N GLY A 117 -2.20 -9.41 13.02
CA GLY A 117 -0.79 -9.45 13.42
C GLY A 117 -0.40 -10.76 14.12
N LEU A 118 -1.16 -11.84 13.90
CA LEU A 118 -0.85 -13.14 14.49
C LEU A 118 0.35 -13.78 13.77
N TYR A 119 1.42 -14.11 14.49
CA TYR A 119 2.66 -14.67 13.89
C TYR A 119 2.72 -16.19 13.93
N GLN A 120 1.94 -16.81 14.81
CA GLN A 120 1.84 -18.25 14.97
C GLN A 120 0.40 -18.62 15.33
N PRO A 121 -0.11 -19.80 14.94
CA PRO A 121 0.58 -20.88 14.21
C PRO A 121 0.99 -20.48 12.79
N SER A 122 1.91 -21.22 12.16
CA SER A 122 2.20 -21.06 10.72
C SER A 122 1.02 -21.43 9.82
N ARG A 123 0.15 -22.35 10.24
CA ARG A 123 -1.11 -22.66 9.54
C ARG A 123 -2.27 -22.48 10.50
N PHE A 124 -3.30 -21.76 10.09
CA PHE A 124 -4.48 -21.51 10.90
C PHE A 124 -5.65 -22.32 10.34
N THR A 125 -6.32 -23.15 11.15
CA THR A 125 -7.54 -23.86 10.72
C THR A 125 -8.78 -23.19 11.30
N VAL A 126 -9.68 -22.74 10.43
CA VAL A 126 -11.01 -22.24 10.79
C VAL A 126 -11.95 -23.44 11.02
N PRO A 127 -12.56 -23.60 12.21
CA PRO A 127 -13.50 -24.70 12.47
C PRO A 127 -14.74 -24.64 11.57
N ALA A 128 -15.32 -25.81 11.27
CA ALA A 128 -16.51 -25.91 10.43
C ALA A 128 -17.76 -25.22 11.03
N SER A 129 -17.76 -25.02 12.35
CA SER A 129 -18.79 -24.31 13.11
C SER A 129 -18.79 -22.80 12.90
N VAL A 130 -17.72 -22.22 12.36
CA VAL A 130 -17.61 -20.78 12.12
C VAL A 130 -18.49 -20.38 10.94
N THR A 131 -19.45 -19.50 11.20
CA THR A 131 -20.43 -19.02 10.21
C THR A 131 -20.23 -17.56 9.82
N GLU A 132 -19.44 -16.82 10.59
CA GLU A 132 -19.21 -15.38 10.40
C GLU A 132 -17.73 -15.03 10.63
N ILE A 133 -17.12 -14.34 9.66
CA ILE A 133 -15.77 -13.79 9.75
C ILE A 133 -15.85 -12.33 9.29
N GLU A 134 -15.54 -11.40 10.19
CA GLU A 134 -15.60 -9.96 9.89
C GLU A 134 -14.33 -9.44 9.20
N GLU A 135 -14.44 -8.25 8.60
CA GLU A 135 -13.34 -7.55 7.90
C GLU A 135 -12.03 -7.56 8.70
N GLY A 136 -10.93 -7.92 8.04
CA GLY A 136 -9.59 -7.87 8.62
C GLY A 136 -9.39 -8.80 9.82
N ALA A 137 -10.24 -9.81 10.04
CA ALA A 137 -10.06 -10.82 11.09
C ALA A 137 -8.64 -11.41 11.11
N PHE A 138 -8.05 -11.63 9.92
CA PHE A 138 -6.71 -12.18 9.72
C PHE A 138 -5.72 -11.16 9.12
N ARG A 139 -5.96 -9.86 9.32
CA ARG A 139 -5.10 -8.78 8.82
C ARG A 139 -3.66 -8.95 9.35
N GLU A 140 -2.64 -8.99 8.49
CA GLU A 140 -1.23 -9.20 8.91
C GLU A 140 -1.00 -10.56 9.58
N TYR A 141 -1.81 -11.58 9.28
CA TYR A 141 -1.53 -12.93 9.73
C TYR A 141 -0.25 -13.46 9.05
N ASN A 142 0.83 -13.60 9.81
CA ASN A 142 2.16 -13.95 9.33
C ASN A 142 2.37 -15.49 9.31
N GLY A 143 1.38 -16.21 8.79
CA GLY A 143 1.44 -17.65 8.53
C GLY A 143 1.64 -17.97 7.04
N THR A 144 1.69 -19.26 6.74
CA THR A 144 1.80 -19.84 5.39
C THR A 144 0.45 -20.25 4.80
N ALA A 145 -0.57 -20.55 5.62
CA ALA A 145 -1.90 -20.93 5.14
C ALA A 145 -3.02 -20.63 6.16
N ILE A 146 -4.20 -20.28 5.66
CA ILE A 146 -5.46 -20.35 6.40
C ILE A 146 -6.29 -21.47 5.79
N GLU A 147 -6.43 -22.55 6.53
CA GLU A 147 -7.27 -23.69 6.20
C GLU A 147 -8.67 -23.56 6.77
N VAL A 148 -9.60 -24.31 6.20
CA VAL A 148 -10.96 -24.43 6.71
C VAL A 148 -11.24 -25.92 6.90
N GLU A 149 -11.77 -26.27 8.05
CA GLU A 149 -12.12 -27.65 8.39
C GLU A 149 -13.18 -28.23 7.44
N ASP A 150 -13.05 -29.52 7.14
CA ASP A 150 -13.98 -30.26 6.30
C ASP A 150 -15.42 -30.13 6.81
N GLY A 151 -16.36 -29.90 5.88
CA GLY A 151 -17.78 -29.76 6.20
C GLY A 151 -18.23 -28.34 6.56
N SER A 152 -17.34 -27.34 6.54
CA SER A 152 -17.75 -25.93 6.65
C SER A 152 -18.72 -25.55 5.52
N ALA A 153 -19.86 -24.97 5.90
CA ALA A 153 -20.86 -24.47 4.95
C ALA A 153 -20.65 -22.98 4.58
N SER A 154 -19.80 -22.26 5.33
CA SER A 154 -19.66 -20.81 5.22
C SER A 154 -18.36 -20.35 4.58
N PHE A 155 -17.30 -21.13 4.71
CA PHE A 155 -15.96 -20.77 4.22
C PHE A 155 -15.27 -21.96 3.56
N ARG A 156 -14.22 -21.68 2.80
CA ARG A 156 -13.32 -22.68 2.24
C ARG A 156 -11.92 -22.13 2.14
N SER A 157 -10.95 -23.02 2.15
CA SER A 157 -9.56 -22.72 1.79
C SER A 157 -9.34 -23.05 0.32
N VAL A 158 -8.64 -22.18 -0.39
CA VAL A 158 -8.17 -22.44 -1.76
C VAL A 158 -6.69 -22.08 -1.79
N CYS A 159 -5.83 -23.10 -1.93
CA CYS A 159 -4.38 -22.92 -1.92
C CYS A 159 -3.86 -22.19 -0.65
N GLY A 160 -4.47 -22.41 0.51
CA GLY A 160 -4.10 -21.74 1.77
C GLY A 160 -4.63 -20.32 1.92
N LEU A 161 -5.45 -19.85 0.98
CA LEU A 161 -6.15 -18.56 1.05
C LEU A 161 -7.59 -18.77 1.53
N LEU A 162 -8.08 -17.87 2.38
CA LEU A 162 -9.42 -17.97 2.96
C LEU A 162 -10.47 -17.33 2.04
N TYR A 163 -11.51 -18.07 1.68
CA TYR A 163 -12.62 -17.62 0.84
C TYR A 163 -13.99 -17.81 1.51
N THR A 164 -14.98 -17.09 1.00
CA THR A 164 -16.40 -17.47 1.15
C THR A 164 -16.66 -18.86 0.58
N ALA A 165 -17.67 -19.57 1.08
CA ALA A 165 -17.97 -20.95 0.65
C ALA A 165 -18.12 -21.14 -0.87
N ASP A 166 -18.70 -20.14 -1.56
CA ASP A 166 -18.85 -20.15 -3.02
C ASP A 166 -17.53 -19.93 -3.79
N GLY A 167 -16.45 -19.55 -3.10
CA GLY A 167 -15.14 -19.25 -3.67
C GLY A 167 -15.07 -17.91 -4.40
N THR A 168 -16.08 -17.06 -4.32
CA THR A 168 -16.14 -15.82 -5.13
C THR A 168 -15.49 -14.62 -4.45
N THR A 169 -15.33 -14.64 -3.13
CA THR A 169 -14.71 -13.56 -2.36
C THR A 169 -13.50 -14.06 -1.58
N LEU A 170 -12.32 -13.51 -1.89
CA LEU A 170 -11.10 -13.70 -1.11
C LEU A 170 -11.18 -12.86 0.17
N LEU A 171 -11.08 -13.48 1.33
CA LEU A 171 -11.23 -12.82 2.64
C LEU A 171 -9.88 -12.54 3.30
N ALA A 172 -8.89 -13.43 3.12
CA ALA A 172 -7.58 -13.25 3.72
C ALA A 172 -6.48 -14.00 2.96
N VAL A 173 -5.30 -13.37 2.89
CA VAL A 173 -4.04 -13.88 2.36
C VAL A 173 -3.04 -13.90 3.52
N PRO A 174 -2.50 -15.07 3.88
CA PRO A 174 -1.36 -15.15 4.81
C PRO A 174 -0.16 -14.36 4.29
N SER A 175 0.63 -13.77 5.18
CA SER A 175 1.73 -12.86 4.79
C SER A 175 3.07 -13.57 4.55
N ASN A 176 3.20 -14.87 4.85
CA ASN A 176 4.47 -15.63 4.75
C ASN A 176 4.35 -16.86 3.85
N LEU A 177 3.85 -16.67 2.63
CA LEU A 177 3.52 -17.75 1.69
C LEU A 177 4.76 -18.53 1.17
N ASN A 178 5.99 -18.02 1.37
CA ASN A 178 7.20 -18.56 0.74
C ASN A 178 7.85 -19.73 1.51
N GLN A 179 7.46 -20.02 2.76
CA GLN A 179 8.21 -20.97 3.60
C GLN A 179 7.89 -22.46 3.37
N ASP A 180 6.72 -22.80 2.82
CA ASP A 180 6.24 -24.20 2.78
C ASP A 180 5.75 -24.69 1.39
N GLY A 181 5.94 -23.91 0.31
CA GLY A 181 5.44 -24.28 -1.02
C GLY A 181 3.91 -24.42 -1.13
N ALA A 182 3.18 -23.94 -0.12
CA ALA A 182 1.73 -23.92 -0.05
C ALA A 182 1.29 -22.45 0.03
N GLY A 183 0.50 -21.95 -0.94
CA GLY A 183 0.05 -20.56 -0.83
C GLY A 183 -0.46 -19.83 -2.09
N GLY A 184 -0.77 -20.51 -3.20
CA GLY A 184 -1.19 -19.80 -4.42
C GLY A 184 -0.09 -18.93 -5.05
N LEU A 185 1.17 -19.16 -4.63
CA LEU A 185 2.35 -18.54 -5.22
C LEU A 185 2.96 -19.42 -6.30
N GLU A 186 3.33 -18.79 -7.42
CA GLU A 186 4.17 -19.39 -8.45
C GLU A 186 5.55 -18.73 -8.46
N GLU A 187 6.60 -19.54 -8.51
CA GLU A 187 7.97 -19.03 -8.63
C GLU A 187 8.19 -18.46 -10.05
N ILE A 188 8.68 -17.22 -10.13
CA ILE A 188 9.09 -16.57 -11.37
C ILE A 188 10.60 -16.33 -11.31
N LEU A 189 11.35 -17.00 -12.18
CA LEU A 189 12.76 -16.71 -12.40
C LEU A 189 12.89 -15.43 -13.23
N THR A 190 13.41 -14.35 -12.64
CA THR A 190 13.78 -13.16 -13.42
C THR A 190 15.22 -13.32 -13.91
N THR A 191 15.47 -12.94 -15.17
CA THR A 191 16.82 -13.01 -15.78
C THR A 191 17.65 -11.76 -15.50
N GLU A 192 17.08 -10.76 -14.81
CA GLU A 192 17.78 -9.54 -14.46
C GLU A 192 18.53 -9.73 -13.13
N PRO A 193 19.82 -9.38 -13.06
CA PRO A 193 20.55 -9.39 -11.81
C PRO A 193 19.90 -8.38 -10.86
N ALA A 194 19.76 -8.73 -9.59
CA ALA A 194 19.31 -7.82 -8.55
C ALA A 194 20.27 -6.61 -8.46
N GLY A 195 19.98 -5.55 -9.21
CA GLY A 195 20.72 -4.29 -9.12
C GLY A 195 20.38 -3.61 -7.81
N ARG A 196 21.23 -3.78 -6.79
CA ARG A 196 21.20 -2.90 -5.62
C ARG A 196 21.46 -1.46 -6.08
N PRO A 197 20.63 -0.47 -5.69
CA PRO A 197 21.04 0.93 -5.77
C PRO A 197 22.24 1.11 -4.82
N GLY A 198 23.46 1.23 -5.36
CA GLY A 198 24.68 1.50 -4.59
C GLY A 198 25.72 0.38 -4.47
N GLY A 199 25.57 -0.75 -5.19
CA GLY A 199 26.60 -1.80 -5.23
C GLY A 199 27.79 -1.42 -6.14
N THR A 200 29.01 -1.63 -5.67
CA THR A 200 30.24 -1.44 -6.46
C THR A 200 30.27 -2.40 -7.66
N GLU A 201 30.62 -1.89 -8.84
CA GLU A 201 30.79 -2.67 -10.07
C GLU A 201 31.72 -3.89 -9.84
N GLY A 202 31.17 -5.11 -9.91
CA GLY A 202 31.96 -6.34 -9.83
C GLY A 202 31.24 -7.62 -9.42
N GLU A 203 30.06 -7.56 -8.82
CA GLU A 203 29.30 -8.76 -8.45
C GLU A 203 28.43 -9.22 -9.62
N THR A 204 28.73 -10.39 -10.18
CA THR A 204 27.83 -11.10 -11.11
C THR A 204 26.58 -11.50 -10.34
N GLY A 205 25.56 -10.63 -10.34
CA GLY A 205 24.33 -10.81 -9.58
C GLY A 205 23.62 -12.10 -9.95
N ALA A 206 23.33 -12.93 -8.95
CA ALA A 206 22.42 -14.05 -9.12
C ALA A 206 21.06 -13.55 -9.63
N ALA A 207 20.41 -14.35 -10.48
CA ALA A 207 19.04 -14.11 -10.91
C ALA A 207 18.14 -13.88 -9.68
N ALA A 208 17.39 -12.77 -9.65
CA ALA A 208 16.44 -12.54 -8.57
C ALA A 208 15.22 -13.44 -8.79
N VAL A 209 14.87 -14.25 -7.79
CA VAL A 209 13.60 -14.98 -7.78
C VAL A 209 12.51 -14.01 -7.35
N ARG A 210 11.47 -13.84 -8.16
CA ARG A 210 10.23 -13.15 -7.78
C ARG A 210 9.13 -14.17 -7.62
N TYR A 211 8.13 -13.85 -6.80
CA TYR A 211 6.95 -14.71 -6.65
C TYR A 211 5.72 -14.06 -7.26
N ARG A 212 4.91 -14.85 -7.94
CA ARG A 212 3.59 -14.44 -8.41
C ARG A 212 2.53 -14.83 -7.41
N LEU A 213 1.72 -13.89 -6.95
CA LEU A 213 0.47 -14.21 -6.26
C LEU A 213 -0.64 -14.39 -7.29
N CYS A 214 -0.96 -15.64 -7.59
CA CYS A 214 -2.03 -16.01 -8.51
C CYS A 214 -3.34 -16.11 -7.74
N ILE A 215 -4.25 -15.17 -7.96
CA ILE A 215 -5.59 -15.23 -7.37
C ILE A 215 -6.47 -16.19 -8.20
N PRO A 216 -7.02 -17.27 -7.61
CA PRO A 216 -7.81 -18.28 -8.34
C PRO A 216 -8.95 -17.73 -9.22
N GLU A 217 -9.12 -18.33 -10.40
CA GLU A 217 -10.25 -18.06 -11.29
C GLU A 217 -11.59 -18.36 -10.59
N GLY A 218 -12.62 -17.55 -10.88
CA GLY A 218 -13.89 -17.55 -10.16
C GLY A 218 -13.94 -16.54 -9.02
N THR A 219 -12.80 -15.99 -8.59
CA THR A 219 -12.76 -14.87 -7.65
C THR A 219 -13.35 -13.63 -8.31
N ALA A 220 -14.49 -13.17 -7.80
CA ALA A 220 -15.17 -11.97 -8.24
C ALA A 220 -14.77 -10.73 -7.42
N ARG A 221 -14.39 -10.93 -6.15
CA ARG A 221 -14.01 -9.86 -5.23
C ARG A 221 -12.80 -10.22 -4.37
N ILE A 222 -11.88 -9.28 -4.23
CA ILE A 222 -10.87 -9.30 -3.16
C ILE A 222 -11.39 -8.44 -2.01
N GLY A 223 -11.55 -9.04 -0.83
CA GLY A 223 -12.13 -8.40 0.34
C GLY A 223 -11.28 -7.27 0.91
N ALA A 224 -11.91 -6.46 1.77
CA ALA A 224 -11.20 -5.39 2.48
C ALA A 224 -10.17 -5.97 3.46
N GLU A 225 -9.00 -5.33 3.52
CA GLU A 225 -7.87 -5.73 4.37
C GLU A 225 -7.39 -7.18 4.14
N ALA A 226 -7.60 -7.77 2.95
CA ALA A 226 -7.32 -9.19 2.67
C ALA A 226 -5.82 -9.56 2.69
N ALA A 227 -4.92 -8.69 2.23
CA ALA A 227 -3.48 -8.93 2.06
C ALA A 227 -2.64 -7.72 2.53
N VAL A 228 -3.03 -7.13 3.67
CA VAL A 228 -2.33 -5.99 4.28
C VAL A 228 -0.97 -6.46 4.80
N PHE A 229 0.11 -5.71 4.50
CA PHE A 229 1.50 -6.04 4.87
C PHE A 229 1.96 -7.42 4.38
N LEU A 230 1.59 -7.79 3.16
CA LEU A 230 2.17 -8.94 2.47
C LEU A 230 3.66 -8.65 2.19
N TRP A 231 4.56 -9.23 2.98
CA TRP A 231 6.00 -8.98 2.92
C TRP A 231 6.77 -10.08 2.16
N SER A 232 7.73 -9.68 1.33
CA SER A 232 8.63 -10.61 0.64
C SER A 232 9.93 -10.76 1.45
N ASN A 233 10.25 -11.97 1.88
CA ASN A 233 11.45 -12.25 2.71
C ASN A 233 12.79 -11.93 2.03
N ASP A 234 12.81 -11.86 0.71
CA ASP A 234 13.98 -11.76 -0.17
C ASP A 234 14.04 -10.45 -0.97
N SER A 235 13.24 -9.44 -0.60
CA SER A 235 13.27 -8.07 -1.13
C SER A 235 12.94 -7.89 -2.63
N ALA A 236 12.63 -8.97 -3.36
CA ALA A 236 12.29 -8.90 -4.79
C ALA A 236 10.81 -8.52 -5.05
N GLY A 237 9.97 -8.62 -4.01
CA GLY A 237 8.53 -8.34 -4.06
C GLY A 237 7.72 -9.37 -4.83
N TYR A 238 6.40 -9.18 -4.82
CA TYR A 238 5.43 -10.02 -5.49
C TYR A 238 4.89 -9.37 -6.77
N VAL A 239 4.56 -10.21 -7.74
CA VAL A 239 3.71 -9.86 -8.89
C VAL A 239 2.30 -10.35 -8.59
N LEU A 240 1.31 -9.45 -8.59
CA LEU A 240 -0.10 -9.85 -8.43
C LEU A 240 -0.72 -10.14 -9.79
N GLU A 241 -1.22 -11.36 -10.00
CA GLU A 241 -2.03 -11.74 -11.17
C GLU A 241 -3.50 -11.88 -10.78
N CYS A 242 -4.35 -11.00 -11.33
CA CYS A 242 -5.79 -11.01 -11.09
C CYS A 242 -6.54 -11.87 -12.13
N PRO A 243 -7.53 -12.68 -11.71
CA PRO A 243 -8.27 -13.57 -12.60
C PRO A 243 -9.24 -12.81 -13.50
N SER A 244 -9.68 -13.44 -14.57
CA SER A 244 -10.59 -12.83 -15.55
C SER A 244 -11.96 -12.51 -14.95
N SER A 245 -12.36 -13.26 -13.92
CA SER A 245 -13.59 -13.10 -13.15
C SER A 245 -13.60 -11.90 -12.20
N LEU A 246 -12.45 -11.29 -11.88
CA LEU A 246 -12.37 -10.24 -10.86
C LEU A 246 -13.14 -8.99 -11.28
N ARG A 247 -13.91 -8.40 -10.35
CA ARG A 247 -14.73 -7.19 -10.58
C ARG A 247 -14.46 -6.08 -9.56
N GLU A 248 -14.03 -6.43 -8.35
CA GLU A 248 -13.85 -5.48 -7.25
C GLU A 248 -12.62 -5.83 -6.40
N ILE A 249 -11.83 -4.79 -6.07
CA ILE A 249 -10.76 -4.85 -5.08
C ILE A 249 -11.15 -3.97 -3.89
N GLY A 250 -11.24 -4.57 -2.71
CA GLY A 250 -11.71 -3.93 -1.49
C GLY A 250 -10.76 -2.89 -0.91
N LYS A 251 -11.30 -2.10 0.02
CA LYS A 251 -10.54 -1.12 0.80
C LYS A 251 -9.32 -1.77 1.47
N LYS A 252 -8.15 -1.16 1.31
CA LYS A 252 -6.88 -1.64 1.88
C LYS A 252 -6.54 -3.10 1.55
N ALA A 253 -7.07 -3.66 0.46
CA ALA A 253 -6.85 -5.07 0.11
C ALA A 253 -5.36 -5.44 0.08
N PHE A 254 -4.50 -4.57 -0.45
CA PHE A 254 -3.05 -4.74 -0.55
C PHE A 254 -2.29 -3.56 0.08
N TYR A 255 -2.83 -2.98 1.17
CA TYR A 255 -2.18 -1.87 1.85
C TYR A 255 -0.80 -2.29 2.36
N ASN A 256 0.23 -1.53 1.98
CA ASN A 256 1.63 -1.77 2.33
C ASN A 256 2.10 -3.21 1.99
N ALA A 257 1.62 -3.78 0.90
CA ALA A 257 2.13 -5.02 0.35
C ALA A 257 3.36 -4.76 -0.52
N ASP A 258 4.34 -5.65 -0.48
CA ASP A 258 5.57 -5.59 -1.29
C ASP A 258 5.28 -6.00 -2.75
N LEU A 259 4.29 -5.36 -3.38
CA LEU A 259 3.93 -5.58 -4.78
C LEU A 259 4.80 -4.70 -5.69
N THR A 260 5.52 -5.31 -6.62
CA THR A 260 6.33 -4.58 -7.63
C THR A 260 5.62 -4.44 -8.98
N GLU A 261 4.67 -5.33 -9.25
CA GLU A 261 3.82 -5.33 -10.45
C GLU A 261 2.42 -5.86 -10.13
N VAL A 262 1.41 -5.28 -10.78
CA VAL A 262 0.01 -5.72 -10.68
C VAL A 262 -0.57 -5.83 -12.08
N LEU A 263 -1.06 -7.02 -12.41
CA LEU A 263 -1.76 -7.34 -13.65
C LEU A 263 -3.27 -7.32 -13.41
N LEU A 264 -3.89 -6.14 -13.59
CA LEU A 264 -5.33 -5.96 -13.49
C LEU A 264 -6.05 -6.58 -14.70
N ASN A 265 -7.24 -7.14 -14.50
CA ASN A 265 -8.02 -7.73 -15.58
C ASN A 265 -8.96 -6.72 -16.26
N ASP A 266 -9.29 -6.95 -17.53
CA ASP A 266 -10.19 -6.11 -18.35
C ASP A 266 -11.65 -6.03 -17.86
N GLY A 267 -12.00 -6.83 -16.84
CA GLY A 267 -13.33 -6.83 -16.24
C GLY A 267 -13.42 -6.02 -14.94
N LEU A 268 -12.31 -5.52 -14.40
CA LEU A 268 -12.29 -4.83 -13.11
C LEU A 268 -13.10 -3.53 -13.17
N THR A 269 -14.01 -3.34 -12.21
CA THR A 269 -14.92 -2.18 -12.20
C THR A 269 -14.68 -1.21 -11.07
N SER A 270 -14.12 -1.65 -9.94
CA SER A 270 -13.90 -0.81 -8.76
C SER A 270 -12.65 -1.18 -7.98
N ILE A 271 -11.97 -0.15 -7.45
CA ILE A 271 -10.84 -0.26 -6.52
C ILE A 271 -11.10 0.63 -5.31
N GLY A 272 -11.14 0.01 -4.13
CA GLY A 272 -11.49 0.65 -2.87
C GLY A 272 -10.38 1.51 -2.27
N ALA A 273 -10.75 2.26 -1.22
CA ALA A 273 -9.85 3.24 -0.61
C ALA A 273 -8.55 2.59 -0.12
N SER A 274 -7.41 3.22 -0.41
CA SER A 274 -6.08 2.75 0.00
C SER A 274 -5.73 1.32 -0.44
N ALA A 275 -6.38 0.76 -1.47
CA ALA A 275 -6.20 -0.65 -1.86
C ALA A 275 -4.74 -1.03 -2.15
N PHE A 276 -3.99 -0.17 -2.83
CA PHE A 276 -2.57 -0.30 -3.17
C PHE A 276 -1.76 0.86 -2.60
N GLU A 277 -2.16 1.39 -1.45
CA GLU A 277 -1.39 2.43 -0.78
C GLU A 277 -0.10 1.84 -0.21
N ARG A 278 1.03 2.53 -0.36
CA ARG A 278 2.36 2.11 0.13
C ARG A 278 2.90 0.80 -0.47
N THR A 279 2.58 0.52 -1.73
CA THR A 279 3.19 -0.59 -2.48
C THR A 279 4.40 -0.11 -3.28
N ASP A 280 5.34 -1.00 -3.60
CA ASP A 280 6.54 -0.71 -4.39
C ASP A 280 6.32 -0.81 -5.91
N LEU A 281 5.12 -0.48 -6.38
CA LEU A 281 4.75 -0.57 -7.78
C LEU A 281 5.61 0.37 -8.63
N THR A 282 6.19 -0.20 -9.68
CA THR A 282 7.07 0.54 -10.63
C THR A 282 6.35 0.93 -11.91
N GLY A 283 5.11 0.48 -12.10
CA GLY A 283 4.27 0.81 -13.23
C GLY A 283 2.81 0.47 -12.92
N LEU A 284 1.89 1.07 -13.67
CA LEU A 284 0.46 0.85 -13.48
C LEU A 284 -0.28 0.95 -14.82
N VAL A 285 -0.95 -0.12 -15.20
CA VAL A 285 -1.87 -0.15 -16.34
C VAL A 285 -3.28 -0.36 -15.81
N LEU A 286 -4.15 0.63 -16.01
CA LEU A 286 -5.53 0.59 -15.57
C LEU A 286 -6.44 0.07 -16.70
N PRO A 287 -7.36 -0.87 -16.42
CA PRO A 287 -8.26 -1.40 -17.43
C PRO A 287 -9.34 -0.39 -17.80
N ASP A 288 -9.74 -0.39 -19.07
CA ASP A 288 -10.75 0.53 -19.62
C ASP A 288 -12.17 0.33 -19.03
N SER A 289 -12.40 -0.76 -18.31
CA SER A 289 -13.64 -1.07 -17.57
C SER A 289 -13.74 -0.39 -16.22
N LEU A 290 -12.63 0.11 -15.67
CA LEU A 290 -12.55 0.61 -14.31
C LEU A 290 -13.38 1.89 -14.15
N ALA A 291 -14.51 1.78 -13.47
CA ALA A 291 -15.50 2.84 -13.35
C ALA A 291 -15.33 3.66 -12.06
N GLN A 292 -14.72 3.08 -11.03
CA GLN A 292 -14.54 3.70 -9.72
C GLN A 292 -13.15 3.42 -9.14
N ILE A 293 -12.53 4.49 -8.62
CA ILE A 293 -11.32 4.44 -7.79
C ILE A 293 -11.59 5.33 -6.59
N ASP A 294 -11.31 4.84 -5.39
CA ASP A 294 -11.51 5.61 -4.16
C ASP A 294 -10.24 6.37 -3.73
N ARG A 295 -10.42 7.22 -2.71
CA ARG A 295 -9.31 8.00 -2.10
C ARG A 295 -8.11 7.12 -1.75
N TYR A 296 -6.92 7.65 -2.01
CA TYR A 296 -5.63 7.01 -1.71
C TYR A 296 -5.38 5.64 -2.36
N ALA A 297 -6.23 5.16 -3.27
CA ALA A 297 -6.14 3.80 -3.82
C ALA A 297 -4.74 3.41 -4.31
N PHE A 298 -4.04 4.33 -4.97
CA PHE A 298 -2.68 4.15 -5.49
C PHE A 298 -1.71 5.20 -4.92
N ASN A 299 -1.92 5.63 -3.68
CA ASN A 299 -1.07 6.66 -3.09
C ASN A 299 0.30 6.08 -2.67
N GLY A 300 1.37 6.75 -3.11
CA GLY A 300 2.75 6.36 -2.84
C GLY A 300 3.43 5.53 -3.94
N ILE A 301 2.82 5.38 -5.12
CA ILE A 301 3.46 4.69 -6.25
C ILE A 301 4.51 5.59 -6.90
N LEU A 302 5.78 5.19 -6.82
CA LEU A 302 6.91 6.02 -7.28
C LEU A 302 7.25 5.88 -8.78
N GLY A 303 6.80 4.81 -9.46
CA GLY A 303 7.20 4.49 -10.84
C GLY A 303 6.29 5.00 -11.97
N LEU A 304 5.41 5.98 -11.72
CA LEU A 304 4.46 6.44 -12.74
C LEU A 304 5.10 7.40 -13.76
N ASP A 305 5.77 6.91 -14.81
CA ASP A 305 6.26 7.78 -15.91
C ASP A 305 5.09 8.41 -16.69
N ARG A 306 4.13 7.59 -17.11
CA ARG A 306 2.92 8.03 -17.83
C ARG A 306 1.69 7.28 -17.34
N LEU A 307 0.64 8.02 -16.99
CA LEU A 307 -0.60 7.44 -16.50
C LEU A 307 -1.77 7.74 -17.45
N GLN A 308 -2.28 6.69 -18.09
CA GLN A 308 -3.51 6.76 -18.89
C GLN A 308 -4.70 6.41 -18.02
N LEU A 309 -5.60 7.37 -17.78
CA LEU A 309 -6.80 7.11 -17.00
C LEU A 309 -7.90 6.46 -17.86
N PRO A 310 -8.64 5.48 -17.31
CA PRO A 310 -9.67 4.72 -18.04
C PRO A 310 -10.76 5.58 -18.65
N ALA A 311 -11.28 5.16 -19.81
CA ALA A 311 -12.38 5.86 -20.46
C ALA A 311 -13.71 5.81 -19.70
N SER A 312 -13.89 4.83 -18.81
CA SER A 312 -15.08 4.65 -17.96
C SER A 312 -15.08 5.46 -16.66
N LEU A 313 -13.89 5.89 -16.19
CA LEU A 313 -13.73 6.54 -14.90
C LEU A 313 -14.41 7.91 -14.89
N ARG A 314 -15.20 8.18 -13.85
CA ARG A 314 -16.00 9.42 -13.73
C ARG A 314 -15.40 10.44 -12.79
N GLU A 315 -14.77 9.98 -11.73
CA GLU A 315 -14.32 10.83 -10.63
C GLU A 315 -12.88 10.47 -10.25
N LEU A 316 -12.12 11.49 -9.85
CA LEU A 316 -10.78 11.35 -9.29
C LEU A 316 -10.77 11.87 -7.86
N PRO A 317 -10.95 11.00 -6.85
CA PRO A 317 -10.99 11.42 -5.46
C PRO A 317 -9.63 11.85 -4.94
N ARG A 318 -9.65 12.49 -3.77
CA ARG A 318 -8.46 12.98 -3.08
C ARG A 318 -7.34 11.93 -3.04
N SER A 319 -6.19 12.32 -3.58
CA SER A 319 -4.92 11.59 -3.53
C SER A 319 -4.97 10.16 -4.05
N CYS A 320 -5.92 9.82 -4.92
CA CYS A 320 -6.00 8.49 -5.52
C CYS A 320 -4.72 8.08 -6.26
N PHE A 321 -3.98 9.03 -6.84
CA PHE A 321 -2.66 8.85 -7.46
C PHE A 321 -1.61 9.83 -6.90
N GLY A 322 -1.73 10.18 -5.62
CA GLY A 322 -0.75 11.06 -4.98
C GLY A 322 0.52 10.32 -4.56
N LEU A 323 1.55 11.08 -4.19
CA LEU A 323 2.69 10.58 -3.45
C LEU A 323 2.56 10.96 -1.97
N ARG A 324 3.17 10.14 -1.12
CA ARG A 324 3.34 10.48 0.29
C ARG A 324 4.42 11.55 0.39
N GLU A 325 4.38 12.34 1.45
CA GLU A 325 5.57 13.10 1.82
C GLU A 325 6.62 12.09 2.27
N PRO A 326 7.86 12.17 1.75
CA PRO A 326 8.88 11.19 2.09
C PRO A 326 9.15 11.24 3.60
N ASP A 327 9.22 10.06 4.22
CA ASP A 327 9.58 9.93 5.64
C ASP A 327 11.10 10.18 5.85
N ASP A 328 11.90 10.15 4.77
CA ASP A 328 13.35 10.35 4.71
C ASP A 328 13.71 11.31 3.54
N GLU A 329 14.52 12.33 3.81
CA GLU A 329 14.97 13.33 2.82
C GLU A 329 15.72 12.71 1.63
N ASN A 330 16.22 11.47 1.76
CA ASN A 330 16.94 10.76 0.70
C ASN A 330 16.06 9.90 -0.22
N GLN A 331 14.72 9.85 -0.01
CA GLN A 331 13.85 9.11 -0.92
C GLN A 331 13.76 9.79 -2.29
N VAL A 332 13.99 9.01 -3.34
CA VAL A 332 13.78 9.43 -4.72
C VAL A 332 12.27 9.68 -4.91
N GLN A 333 11.90 10.96 -5.03
CA GLN A 333 10.53 11.31 -5.39
C GLN A 333 10.26 10.84 -6.82
N GLY A 334 9.26 9.96 -6.99
CA GLY A 334 8.80 9.57 -8.32
C GLY A 334 8.35 10.79 -9.12
N ARG A 335 8.60 10.83 -10.44
CA ARG A 335 8.16 11.90 -11.35
C ARG A 335 7.27 11.31 -12.44
N CYS A 336 6.21 12.03 -12.81
CA CYS A 336 5.30 11.66 -13.88
C CYS A 336 5.37 12.68 -15.02
N ALA A 337 5.75 12.21 -16.21
CA ALA A 337 5.85 13.04 -17.40
C ALA A 337 4.47 13.48 -17.92
N GLU A 338 3.47 12.59 -17.87
CA GLU A 338 2.12 12.90 -18.34
C GLU A 338 1.03 12.08 -17.65
N VAL A 339 -0.05 12.75 -17.25
CA VAL A 339 -1.33 12.13 -16.87
C VAL A 339 -2.38 12.49 -17.90
N VAL A 340 -2.96 11.48 -18.56
CA VAL A 340 -4.00 11.67 -19.57
C VAL A 340 -5.38 11.39 -18.99
N LEU A 341 -6.21 12.43 -18.87
CA LEU A 341 -7.58 12.32 -18.39
C LEU A 341 -8.49 11.54 -19.37
N GLY A 342 -9.26 10.60 -18.83
CA GLY A 342 -10.20 9.76 -19.55
C GLY A 342 -11.42 10.53 -20.10
N ALA A 343 -12.14 9.90 -21.03
CA ALA A 343 -13.25 10.53 -21.74
C ALA A 343 -14.44 10.93 -20.84
N LYS A 344 -14.69 10.20 -19.75
CA LYS A 344 -15.85 10.40 -18.87
C LYS A 344 -15.53 11.07 -17.54
N ILE A 345 -14.29 11.52 -17.34
CA ILE A 345 -13.94 12.21 -16.09
C ILE A 345 -14.72 13.52 -16.04
N GLU A 346 -15.57 13.63 -15.03
CA GLU A 346 -16.48 14.73 -14.78
C GLU A 346 -16.05 15.56 -13.56
N GLN A 347 -15.39 14.92 -12.59
CA GLN A 347 -14.97 15.58 -11.35
C GLN A 347 -13.56 15.14 -10.95
N MET A 348 -12.80 16.08 -10.38
CA MET A 348 -11.48 15.85 -9.83
C MET A 348 -11.34 16.61 -8.52
N ASP A 349 -11.12 15.87 -7.44
CA ASP A 349 -10.83 16.45 -6.13
C ASP A 349 -9.49 17.18 -6.14
N GLU A 350 -9.41 18.24 -5.34
CA GLU A 350 -8.15 18.92 -5.06
C GLU A 350 -7.12 17.91 -4.49
N GLY A 351 -5.99 17.77 -5.19
CA GLY A 351 -4.94 16.85 -4.81
C GLY A 351 -5.21 15.39 -5.15
N ALA A 352 -6.02 15.08 -6.18
CA ALA A 352 -6.03 13.75 -6.81
C ALA A 352 -4.61 13.21 -7.10
N PHE A 353 -3.71 14.11 -7.50
CA PHE A 353 -2.27 13.89 -7.74
C PHE A 353 -1.40 14.58 -6.67
N TYR A 354 -1.86 14.60 -5.41
CA TYR A 354 -1.14 15.26 -4.31
C TYR A 354 0.33 14.86 -4.25
N ASN A 355 1.25 15.83 -4.23
CA ASN A 355 2.71 15.61 -4.13
C ASN A 355 3.32 14.74 -5.26
N LEU A 356 2.57 14.40 -6.32
CA LEU A 356 3.12 13.78 -7.51
C LEU A 356 3.75 14.89 -8.37
N PRO A 357 5.08 14.94 -8.60
CA PRO A 357 5.70 15.84 -9.57
C PRO A 357 5.22 15.47 -10.97
N LEU A 358 4.18 16.16 -11.43
CA LEU A 358 3.58 15.98 -12.74
C LEU A 358 4.09 17.06 -13.70
N ASP A 359 4.57 16.70 -14.88
CA ASP A 359 5.06 17.68 -15.85
C ASP A 359 3.94 18.23 -16.72
N ASN A 360 3.03 17.35 -17.15
CA ASN A 360 1.95 17.71 -18.08
C ASN A 360 0.66 16.95 -17.80
N TYR A 361 -0.46 17.66 -17.96
CA TYR A 361 -1.74 17.01 -18.24
C TYR A 361 -1.87 16.73 -19.73
N GLY A 362 -2.52 15.62 -20.04
CA GLY A 362 -3.14 15.33 -21.33
C GLY A 362 -4.63 15.06 -21.13
N ILE A 363 -5.39 15.04 -22.21
CA ILE A 363 -6.83 14.78 -22.12
C ILE A 363 -7.37 14.09 -23.37
N SER A 364 -8.29 13.16 -23.16
CA SER A 364 -9.06 12.57 -24.24
C SER A 364 -9.87 13.63 -25.00
N LYS A 365 -9.81 13.60 -26.34
CA LYS A 365 -10.61 14.48 -27.21
C LYS A 365 -12.13 14.33 -27.03
N ARG A 366 -12.58 13.28 -26.35
CA ARG A 366 -13.98 13.00 -26.03
C ARG A 366 -14.39 13.52 -24.65
N ASN A 367 -13.45 14.06 -23.86
CA ASN A 367 -13.79 14.72 -22.62
C ASN A 367 -14.34 16.13 -22.95
N HIS A 368 -15.48 16.46 -22.35
CA HIS A 368 -16.17 17.74 -22.56
C HIS A 368 -16.22 18.62 -21.31
N GLN A 369 -15.56 18.20 -20.22
CA GLN A 369 -15.60 18.85 -18.90
C GLN A 369 -14.35 19.68 -18.63
N PHE A 370 -13.23 19.28 -19.23
CA PHE A 370 -11.95 19.96 -19.09
C PHE A 370 -11.29 20.18 -20.45
N THR A 371 -10.34 21.09 -20.48
CA THR A 371 -9.41 21.25 -21.60
C THR A 371 -7.98 21.35 -21.07
N VAL A 372 -7.02 21.09 -21.94
CA VAL A 372 -5.60 21.23 -21.62
C VAL A 372 -4.98 22.18 -22.63
N THR A 373 -4.29 23.21 -22.14
CA THR A 373 -3.51 24.14 -22.96
C THR A 373 -2.09 24.18 -22.40
N ASP A 374 -1.10 23.96 -23.26
CA ASP A 374 0.31 23.90 -22.88
C ASP A 374 0.58 23.03 -21.66
N GLY A 375 -0.08 21.87 -21.56
CA GLY A 375 0.04 20.91 -20.45
C GLY A 375 -0.65 21.32 -19.14
N ILE A 376 -1.33 22.48 -19.08
CA ILE A 376 -2.07 22.98 -17.91
C ILE A 376 -3.55 22.61 -18.03
N LEU A 377 -4.15 22.15 -16.92
CA LEU A 377 -5.55 21.75 -16.87
C LEU A 377 -6.47 22.95 -16.60
N LEU A 378 -7.45 23.16 -17.47
CA LEU A 378 -8.42 24.25 -17.42
C LEU A 378 -9.87 23.71 -17.43
N SER A 379 -10.84 24.56 -17.06
CA SER A 379 -12.27 24.31 -17.29
C SER A 379 -12.58 24.13 -18.78
N ALA A 380 -13.69 23.47 -19.13
CA ALA A 380 -14.08 23.21 -20.53
C ALA A 380 -14.06 24.45 -21.45
N ASP A 381 -14.40 25.63 -20.91
CA ASP A 381 -14.42 26.91 -21.62
C ASP A 381 -13.05 27.64 -21.62
N GLY A 382 -12.04 27.09 -20.95
CA GLY A 382 -10.71 27.68 -20.82
C GLY A 382 -10.59 28.86 -19.85
N THR A 383 -11.66 29.23 -19.15
CA THR A 383 -11.68 30.48 -18.34
C THR A 383 -11.12 30.32 -16.93
N ARG A 384 -10.97 29.09 -16.43
CA ARG A 384 -10.49 28.80 -15.07
C ARG A 384 -9.30 27.85 -15.12
N LEU A 385 -8.19 28.24 -14.49
CA LEU A 385 -7.02 27.36 -14.30
C LEU A 385 -7.28 26.47 -13.08
N LEU A 386 -7.48 25.18 -13.33
CA LEU A 386 -7.85 24.21 -12.32
C LEU A 386 -6.61 23.58 -11.67
N SER A 387 -5.59 23.25 -12.47
CA SER A 387 -4.33 22.71 -11.96
C SER A 387 -3.18 22.96 -12.93
N CYS A 388 -2.15 23.61 -12.43
CA CYS A 388 -0.81 23.63 -12.97
C CYS A 388 -0.09 22.33 -12.55
N PRO A 389 0.57 21.63 -13.47
CA PRO A 389 1.39 20.47 -13.12
C PRO A 389 2.50 20.86 -12.13
N SER A 390 2.57 20.13 -11.01
CA SER A 390 3.47 20.37 -9.87
C SER A 390 4.95 20.10 -10.16
N GLY A 391 5.26 19.29 -11.18
CA GLY A 391 6.61 18.97 -11.64
C GLY A 391 7.23 20.04 -12.54
N ARG A 392 6.49 21.12 -12.86
CA ARG A 392 7.03 22.25 -13.63
C ARG A 392 8.12 22.97 -12.86
N THR A 393 9.11 23.45 -13.62
CA THR A 393 10.27 24.17 -13.09
C THR A 393 10.41 25.52 -13.77
N GLY A 394 10.92 26.52 -13.04
CA GLY A 394 11.19 27.86 -13.57
C GLY A 394 9.92 28.64 -13.90
N ALA A 395 9.86 29.18 -15.11
CA ALA A 395 8.79 30.05 -15.56
C ALA A 395 7.59 29.29 -16.12
N VAL A 396 6.38 29.67 -15.69
CA VAL A 396 5.11 29.16 -16.20
C VAL A 396 4.25 30.31 -16.71
N THR A 397 3.70 30.17 -17.91
CA THR A 397 2.75 31.13 -18.47
C THR A 397 1.33 30.61 -18.31
N VAL A 398 0.45 31.42 -17.70
CA VAL A 398 -0.98 31.14 -17.66
C VAL A 398 -1.58 31.43 -19.03
N PRO A 399 -2.37 30.49 -19.61
CA PRO A 399 -2.95 30.68 -20.94
C PRO A 399 -3.83 31.92 -21.06
N GLU A 400 -3.78 32.58 -22.21
CA GLU A 400 -4.65 33.72 -22.54
C GLU A 400 -6.13 33.34 -22.44
N GLY A 401 -6.96 34.26 -21.95
CA GLY A 401 -8.39 34.03 -21.72
C GLY A 401 -8.73 33.40 -20.37
N VAL A 402 -7.76 32.91 -19.61
CA VAL A 402 -7.96 32.53 -18.21
C VAL A 402 -8.32 33.76 -17.39
N THR A 403 -9.40 33.67 -16.64
CA THR A 403 -9.95 34.74 -15.79
C THR A 403 -9.84 34.45 -14.30
N GLU A 404 -9.76 33.17 -13.93
CA GLU A 404 -9.69 32.71 -12.55
C GLU A 404 -8.56 31.71 -12.32
N LEU A 405 -7.74 31.95 -11.29
CA LEU A 405 -6.90 30.93 -10.65
C LEU A 405 -7.67 30.31 -9.48
N THR A 406 -8.04 29.04 -9.59
CA THR A 406 -8.88 28.39 -8.58
C THR A 406 -8.11 28.02 -7.30
N HIS A 407 -8.83 27.51 -6.29
CA HIS A 407 -8.19 26.96 -5.09
C HIS A 407 -7.16 25.89 -5.48
N GLY A 408 -5.94 25.98 -4.96
CA GLY A 408 -4.88 24.99 -5.21
C GLY A 408 -4.41 24.90 -6.66
N SER A 409 -4.66 25.90 -7.50
CA SER A 409 -4.31 25.82 -8.92
C SER A 409 -2.80 25.72 -9.19
N PHE A 410 -1.94 26.13 -8.25
CA PHE A 410 -0.47 25.97 -8.24
C PHE A 410 0.01 25.18 -7.02
N PHE A 411 -0.80 24.25 -6.54
CA PHE A 411 -0.49 23.44 -5.36
C PHE A 411 0.74 22.54 -5.60
N HIS A 412 1.71 22.56 -4.69
CA HIS A 412 3.00 21.84 -4.80
C HIS A 412 3.82 22.14 -6.06
N CYS A 413 3.65 23.31 -6.67
CA CYS A 413 4.51 23.77 -7.77
C CYS A 413 5.88 24.28 -7.25
N ASP A 414 6.58 23.46 -6.47
CA ASP A 414 7.69 23.87 -5.61
C ASP A 414 8.93 24.35 -6.37
N ALA A 415 9.06 23.99 -7.64
CA ALA A 415 10.17 24.41 -8.50
C ALA A 415 9.79 25.55 -9.46
N VAL A 416 8.56 26.07 -9.39
CA VAL A 416 8.12 27.23 -10.19
C VAL A 416 8.58 28.51 -9.50
N THR A 417 9.31 29.35 -10.24
CA THR A 417 9.87 30.62 -9.75
C THR A 417 9.11 31.83 -10.28
N ASP A 418 8.58 31.73 -11.50
CA ASP A 418 7.96 32.85 -12.21
C ASP A 418 6.62 32.41 -12.79
N VAL A 419 5.58 33.22 -12.59
CA VAL A 419 4.25 32.97 -13.16
C VAL A 419 3.80 34.20 -13.96
N TYR A 420 3.67 34.03 -15.27
CA TYR A 420 3.20 35.08 -16.19
C TYR A 420 1.69 35.03 -16.28
N LEU A 421 1.03 36.11 -15.84
CA LEU A 421 -0.42 36.24 -15.77
C LEU A 421 -0.93 37.17 -16.89
N PRO A 422 -1.91 36.72 -17.71
CA PRO A 422 -2.51 37.58 -18.73
C PRO A 422 -3.45 38.63 -18.09
N ASP A 423 -3.69 39.72 -18.82
CA ASP A 423 -4.59 40.82 -18.41
C ASP A 423 -6.03 40.34 -18.14
N SER A 424 -6.41 39.16 -18.66
CA SER A 424 -7.72 38.56 -18.43
C SER A 424 -7.94 38.04 -17.01
N VAL A 425 -6.88 37.82 -16.21
CA VAL A 425 -6.98 37.33 -14.84
C VAL A 425 -7.60 38.39 -13.94
N ILE A 426 -8.83 38.13 -13.50
CA ILE A 426 -9.64 39.04 -12.66
C ILE A 426 -10.05 38.40 -11.33
N ASN A 427 -9.62 37.17 -11.07
CA ASN A 427 -9.86 36.47 -9.81
C ASN A 427 -8.70 35.53 -9.48
N ILE A 428 -8.08 35.71 -8.31
CA ILE A 428 -7.03 34.81 -7.79
C ILE A 428 -7.49 34.30 -6.44
N ASN A 429 -7.72 32.99 -6.34
CA ASN A 429 -8.03 32.38 -5.06
C ASN A 429 -6.84 32.56 -4.09
N PRO A 430 -7.05 32.98 -2.82
CA PRO A 430 -5.96 33.16 -1.86
C PRO A 430 -5.14 31.89 -1.59
N GLN A 431 -5.69 30.71 -1.91
CA GLN A 431 -5.04 29.41 -1.77
C GLN A 431 -4.51 28.86 -3.11
N ALA A 432 -4.46 29.65 -4.18
CA ALA A 432 -3.94 29.21 -5.48
C ALA A 432 -2.50 28.70 -5.37
N PHE A 433 -1.66 29.39 -4.60
CA PHE A 433 -0.24 29.07 -4.38
C PHE A 433 0.04 28.37 -3.04
N LYS A 434 -0.98 27.74 -2.46
CA LYS A 434 -0.86 27.05 -1.16
C LYS A 434 0.14 25.88 -1.25
N ARG A 435 0.96 25.71 -0.20
CA ARG A 435 1.99 24.66 -0.08
C ARG A 435 3.10 24.71 -1.14
N ASN A 436 3.23 25.81 -1.86
CA ASN A 436 4.42 26.03 -2.67
C ASN A 436 5.64 26.25 -1.75
N LYS A 437 6.71 25.49 -1.96
CA LYS A 437 7.97 25.56 -1.20
C LYS A 437 9.14 26.13 -2.01
N SER A 438 8.90 26.91 -3.07
CA SER A 438 9.97 27.53 -3.86
C SER A 438 11.01 28.20 -2.97
N GLU A 439 12.27 27.77 -3.11
CA GLU A 439 13.42 28.28 -2.35
C GLU A 439 13.60 29.80 -2.54
N TYR A 440 13.19 30.30 -3.71
CA TYR A 440 13.29 31.71 -4.10
C TYR A 440 11.97 32.47 -4.01
N GLY A 441 10.89 31.83 -3.55
CA GLY A 441 9.54 32.37 -3.67
C GLY A 441 8.99 32.30 -5.10
N ILE A 442 7.77 32.80 -5.30
CA ILE A 442 7.13 32.91 -6.62
C ILE A 442 7.01 34.40 -6.96
N THR A 443 7.43 34.78 -8.17
CA THR A 443 7.20 36.12 -8.73
C THR A 443 6.05 36.08 -9.74
N LEU A 444 5.02 36.91 -9.52
CA LEU A 444 3.91 37.09 -10.45
C LEU A 444 4.22 38.21 -11.47
N HIS A 445 4.43 37.84 -12.73
CA HIS A 445 4.61 38.80 -13.82
C HIS A 445 3.23 39.24 -14.31
N CYS A 446 2.89 40.50 -14.05
CA CYS A 446 1.56 41.04 -14.31
C CYS A 446 1.63 42.53 -14.62
N LYS A 447 0.84 42.95 -15.60
CA LYS A 447 0.83 44.34 -16.07
C LYS A 447 0.48 45.33 -14.96
N PRO A 448 1.16 46.49 -14.89
CA PRO A 448 0.78 47.58 -13.98
C PRO A 448 -0.69 47.98 -14.11
N GLY A 449 -1.39 48.05 -12.97
CA GLY A 449 -2.81 48.39 -12.90
C GLY A 449 -3.79 47.26 -13.28
N SER A 450 -3.30 46.04 -13.53
CA SER A 450 -4.15 44.86 -13.69
C SER A 450 -4.70 44.39 -12.33
N TYR A 451 -5.79 43.62 -12.36
CA TYR A 451 -6.30 42.97 -11.14
C TYR A 451 -5.26 42.05 -10.51
N ALA A 452 -4.50 41.31 -11.33
CA ALA A 452 -3.44 40.41 -10.85
C ALA A 452 -2.38 41.16 -10.04
N ARG A 453 -2.01 42.39 -10.46
CA ARG A 453 -1.08 43.25 -9.73
C ARG A 453 -1.62 43.64 -8.35
N GLU A 454 -2.86 44.13 -8.28
CA GLU A 454 -3.51 44.48 -7.00
C GLU A 454 -3.67 43.25 -6.09
N ALA A 455 -3.95 42.08 -6.66
CA ALA A 455 -4.08 40.83 -5.92
C ALA A 455 -2.73 40.38 -5.34
N ALA A 456 -1.64 40.46 -6.11
CA ALA A 456 -0.29 40.14 -5.64
C ALA A 456 0.12 41.02 -4.45
N GLU A 457 -0.10 42.33 -4.55
CA GLU A 457 0.13 43.30 -3.45
C GLU A 457 -0.66 42.96 -2.19
N ARG A 458 -1.96 42.65 -2.34
CA ARG A 458 -2.83 42.29 -1.22
C ARG A 458 -2.43 40.97 -0.56
N MET A 459 -1.93 40.02 -1.35
CA MET A 459 -1.53 38.69 -0.90
C MET A 459 -0.09 38.65 -0.39
N GLY A 460 0.71 39.69 -0.61
CA GLY A 460 2.12 39.73 -0.24
C GLY A 460 2.99 38.77 -1.05
N ILE A 461 2.62 38.52 -2.31
CA ILE A 461 3.42 37.72 -3.25
C ILE A 461 4.27 38.68 -4.09
N ASP A 462 5.53 38.33 -4.33
CA ASP A 462 6.41 39.13 -5.19
C ASP A 462 5.84 39.26 -6.61
N TYR A 463 6.07 40.39 -7.26
CA TYR A 463 5.55 40.66 -8.58
C TYR A 463 6.52 41.50 -9.42
N ALA A 464 6.41 41.38 -10.75
CA ALA A 464 7.18 42.11 -11.74
C ALA A 464 6.32 42.53 -12.94
N ASP A 465 6.83 43.45 -13.74
CA ASP A 465 6.14 44.03 -14.92
C ASP A 465 6.37 43.21 -16.19
#